data_AF-C7DCB5-F1
#
_entry.id   AF-C7DCB5-F1
#
_cell.length_a   1.000
_cell.length_b   1.000
_cell.length_c   1.000
_cell.angle_alpha   90.00
_cell.angle_beta   90.00
_cell.angle_gamma   90.00
#
_symmetry.space_group_name_H-M   'P 1'
#
loop_
_entity.id
_entity.type
_entity.pdbx_description
1 polymer ?
#
loop_
_entity_poly.entity_id
_entity_poly.type
_entity_poly.pdbx_seq_one_letter_code
_entity_poly.pdbx_strand_id
1 'polypeptide(L)' 'MANAQPTCDLVDFYNRWPSSRGSALSILDRSDLKADERDVLSWLMHLADRIGPEDLRGSD' A
#
# COMPACT_ATOMS: atom_id res chain seq x y z
N MET A 1 -8.41 21.29 7.32
CA MET A 1 -7.11 20.62 7.57
C MET A 1 -7.37 19.14 7.39
N ALA A 2 -6.78 18.51 6.37
CA ALA A 2 -7.04 17.11 6.07
C ALA A 2 -6.52 16.24 7.23
N ASN A 3 -7.45 15.68 7.99
CA ASN A 3 -7.15 14.76 9.06
C ASN A 3 -6.67 13.46 8.40
N ALA A 4 -5.35 13.32 8.23
CA ALA A 4 -4.73 12.06 7.85
C ALA A 4 -4.93 11.10 9.02
N GLN A 5 -6.13 10.53 9.13
CA GLN A 5 -6.35 9.41 10.04
C GLN A 5 -5.35 8.33 9.63
N PRO A 6 -4.54 7.81 10.57
CA PRO A 6 -3.79 6.60 10.30
C PRO A 6 -4.81 5.59 9.79
N THR A 7 -4.50 4.87 8.70
CA THR A 7 -5.33 3.78 8.21
C THR A 7 -5.68 2.90 9.40
N CYS A 8 -6.91 3.02 9.89
CA CYS A 8 -7.28 2.59 11.24
C CYS A 8 -7.29 1.06 11.31
N ASP A 9 -7.45 0.40 10.16
CA ASP A 9 -7.58 -1.04 10.03
C ASP A 9 -7.04 -1.54 8.69
N LEU A 10 -6.63 -2.82 8.69
CA LEU A 10 -6.24 -3.55 7.49
C LEU A 10 -7.37 -3.56 6.43
N VAL A 11 -8.62 -3.56 6.89
CA VAL A 11 -9.82 -3.44 6.06
C VAL A 11 -9.86 -2.10 5.31
N ASP A 12 -9.56 -0.99 5.98
CA ASP A 12 -9.51 0.33 5.36
C ASP A 12 -8.36 0.40 4.34
N PHE A 13 -7.21 -0.19 4.67
CA PHE A 13 -6.09 -0.30 3.75
C PHE A 13 -6.46 -1.12 2.51
N TYR A 14 -7.04 -2.31 2.66
CA TYR A 14 -7.47 -3.16 1.55
C TYR A 14 -8.47 -2.45 0.63
N ASN A 15 -9.45 -1.74 1.21
CA ASN A 15 -10.42 -0.97 0.44
C ASN A 15 -9.79 0.21 -0.33
N ARG A 16 -8.79 0.88 0.25
CA ARG A 16 -8.11 2.02 -0.37
C ARG A 16 -7.00 1.63 -1.34
N TRP A 17 -6.37 0.48 -1.11
CA TRP A 17 -5.24 -0.03 -1.89
C TRP A 17 -5.44 0.04 -3.41
N PRO A 18 -6.56 -0.42 -4.01
CA PRO A 18 -6.75 -0.35 -5.46
C PRO A 18 -6.68 1.10 -6.01
N SER A 19 -7.12 2.09 -5.23
CA SER A 19 -7.03 3.51 -5.61
C SER A 19 -5.64 4.08 -5.36
N SER A 20 -4.93 3.64 -4.31
CA SER A 20 -3.57 4.08 -3.97
C SER A 20 -2.47 3.38 -4.77
N ARG A 21 -2.76 2.20 -5.35
CA ARG A 21 -1.82 1.40 -6.14
C ARG A 21 -1.26 2.17 -7.32
N GLY A 22 -2.09 2.98 -7.99
CA GLY A 22 -1.66 3.85 -9.08
C GLY A 22 -0.58 4.85 -8.63
N SER A 23 -0.82 5.54 -7.52
CA SER A 23 0.16 6.47 -6.95
C SER A 23 1.45 5.77 -6.53
N ALA A 24 1.36 4.58 -5.93
CA ALA A 24 2.53 3.80 -5.55
C ALA A 24 3.35 3.34 -6.78
N LEU A 25 2.69 2.98 -7.90
CA LEU A 25 3.36 2.66 -9.16
C LEU A 25 4.05 3.89 -9.75
N SER A 26 3.38 5.05 -9.73
CA SER A 26 3.98 6.31 -10.16
C SER A 26 5.18 6.72 -9.31
N ILE A 27 5.18 6.39 -8.01
CA ILE A 27 6.35 6.58 -7.16
C ILE A 27 7.46 5.64 -7.61
N LEU A 28 7.19 4.35 -7.79
CA LEU A 28 8.19 3.34 -8.20
C LEU A 28 8.91 3.68 -9.52
N ASP A 29 8.19 4.31 -10.46
CA ASP A 29 8.68 4.77 -11.76
C ASP A 29 9.62 5.99 -11.68
N ARG A 30 9.63 6.72 -10.54
CA ARG A 30 10.50 7.89 -10.39
C ARG A 30 11.96 7.51 -10.55
N SER A 31 12.66 8.28 -11.38
CA SER A 31 14.09 8.09 -11.70
C SER A 31 15.02 8.42 -10.52
N ASP A 32 14.51 9.14 -9.52
CA ASP A 32 15.24 9.62 -8.35
C ASP A 32 15.29 8.61 -7.19
N LEU A 33 14.53 7.51 -7.28
CA LEU A 33 14.57 6.43 -6.30
C LEU A 33 15.86 5.61 -6.45
N LYS A 34 16.52 5.34 -5.33
CA LYS A 34 17.61 4.37 -5.31
C LYS A 34 17.06 2.97 -5.56
N ALA A 35 17.94 2.10 -6.04
CA ALA A 35 17.60 0.70 -6.31
C ALA A 35 17.01 -0.01 -5.06
N ASP A 36 17.58 0.26 -3.88
CA ASP A 36 17.11 -0.29 -2.59
C ASP A 36 15.71 0.22 -2.22
N GLU A 37 15.46 1.52 -2.35
CA GLU A 37 14.14 2.11 -2.08
C GLU A 37 13.07 1.59 -3.03
N ARG A 38 13.44 1.38 -4.30
CA ARG A 38 12.57 0.76 -5.30
C ARG A 38 12.26 -0.69 -4.94
N ASP A 39 13.24 -1.45 -4.49
CA ASP A 39 13.06 -2.85 -4.07
C ASP A 39 12.11 -2.96 -2.87
N VAL A 40 12.36 -2.15 -1.83
CA VAL A 40 11.50 -2.08 -0.64
C VAL A 40 10.08 -1.69 -1.01
N LEU A 41 9.91 -0.66 -1.85
CA LEU A 41 8.57 -0.24 -2.29
C LEU A 41 7.89 -1.33 -3.09
N SER A 42 8.60 -1.97 -4.04
CA SER A 42 8.05 -3.08 -4.82
C SER A 42 7.62 -4.24 -3.92
N TRP A 43 8.41 -4.58 -2.90
CA TRP A 43 8.07 -5.60 -1.91
C TRP A 43 6.81 -5.24 -1.13
N LEU A 44 6.69 -4.00 -0.66
CA LEU A 44 5.49 -3.51 0.04
C LEU A 44 4.24 -3.56 -0.86
N MET A 45 4.37 -3.20 -2.13
CA MET A 45 3.27 -3.29 -3.09
C MET A 45 2.84 -4.74 -3.34
N HIS A 46 3.79 -5.67 -3.42
CA HIS A 46 3.49 -7.10 -3.54
C HIS A 46 2.86 -7.70 -2.27
N LEU A 47 3.23 -7.20 -1.09
CA LEU A 47 2.57 -7.57 0.14
C LEU A 47 1.12 -7.08 0.13
N ALA A 48 0.90 -5.82 -0.24
CA ALA A 48 -0.44 -5.23 -0.33
C ALA A 48 -1.35 -5.93 -1.35
N ASP A 49 -0.80 -6.33 -2.50
CA ASP A 49 -1.52 -7.08 -3.54
C ASP A 49 -1.91 -8.50 -3.08
N ARG A 50 -1.17 -9.06 -2.11
CA ARG A 50 -1.44 -10.38 -1.53
C ARG A 50 -2.44 -10.37 -0.37
N ILE A 51 -2.74 -9.22 0.22
CA ILE A 51 -3.76 -9.12 1.27
C ILE A 51 -5.10 -9.47 0.63
N GLY A 52 -5.66 -10.61 1.04
CA GLY A 52 -6.95 -11.10 0.58
C GLY A 52 -8.05 -10.90 1.64
N PRO A 53 -9.31 -11.14 1.28
CA PRO A 53 -10.44 -11.06 2.23
C PRO A 53 -10.32 -12.03 3.40
N GLU A 54 -9.49 -13.07 3.31
CA GLU A 54 -9.16 -13.99 4.41
C GLU A 54 -8.32 -13.33 5.51
N ASP A 55 -7.41 -12.43 5.15
CA ASP A 55 -6.54 -11.69 6.07
C ASP A 55 -7.34 -10.66 6.87
N LEU A 56 -8.43 -10.16 6.29
CA LEU A 56 -9.36 -9.21 6.90
C LEU A 56 -10.21 -9.80 8.02
N ARG A 57 -10.29 -11.13 8.13
CA ARG A 57 -11.16 -11.81 9.12
C ARG A 57 -10.58 -11.84 10.53
N GLY A 58 -9.31 -11.46 10.71
CA GLY A 58 -8.62 -11.44 12.00
C GLY A 58 -8.58 -10.07 12.70
N SER A 59 -9.00 -9.00 12.02
CA SER A 59 -9.19 -7.67 12.63
C SER A 59 -10.63 -7.56 13.14
N ASP A 60 -10.87 -8.08 14.34
CA ASP A 60 -12.06 -7.81 15.17
C ASP A 60 -11.67 -6.89 16.33
#